data_AF-A0A6B3HVS2-F1
#
_entry.id   AF-A0A6B3HVS2-F1
#
_cell.length_a   1.000
_cell.length_b   1.000
_cell.length_c   1.000
_cell.angle_alpha   90.00
_cell.angle_beta   90.00
_cell.angle_gamma   90.00
#
_symmetry.space_group_name_H-M   'P 1'
#
loop_
_entity.id
_entity.type
_entity.pdbx_description
1 polymer ?
#
loop_
_entity_poly.entity_id
_entity_poly.type
_entity_poly.pdbx_seq_one_letter_code
_entity_poly.pdbx_strand_id
1 'polypeptide(L)'
;ERCSVLVHVLDTATLESDRDPVSDLDIIEEELRQYGGLENRPRIVALNKVDIPDGQDLADMIRPDLEARGYQVFEVSAIAHKGLKELSFALAGIIAKARATKPKEEATRIVIRPKAVDDAGFTVAVDDEGIYRVRGEKPERWVRQTDFNNDEAVGYL
;
A
#
# COMPACT_ATOMS: atom_id res chain seq x y z
N GLU A 1 -0.15 -5.51 -8.37
CA GLU A 1 0.17 -6.63 -7.46
C GLU A 1 0.99 -6.13 -6.27
N ARG A 2 0.63 -6.49 -5.03
CA ARG A 2 1.21 -5.89 -3.79
C ARG A 2 2.23 -6.79 -3.09
N CYS A 3 2.35 -8.06 -3.49
CA CYS A 3 3.20 -9.04 -2.83
C CYS A 3 4.67 -8.89 -3.26
N SER A 4 5.59 -8.87 -2.29
CA SER A 4 7.03 -8.71 -2.53
C SER A 4 7.80 -10.04 -2.51
N VAL A 5 7.16 -11.14 -2.12
CA VAL A 5 7.73 -12.48 -1.95
C VAL A 5 6.62 -13.51 -2.14
N LEU A 6 6.94 -14.69 -2.66
CA LEU A 6 6.05 -15.85 -2.67
C LEU A 6 6.59 -16.95 -1.76
N VAL A 7 5.66 -17.66 -1.09
CA VAL A 7 5.96 -18.77 -0.21
C VAL A 7 5.24 -20.00 -0.74
N HIS A 8 5.98 -21.02 -1.13
CA HIS A 8 5.44 -22.33 -1.45
C HIS A 8 5.28 -23.11 -0.15
N VAL A 9 4.06 -23.51 0.15
CA VAL A 9 3.78 -24.34 1.32
C VAL A 9 3.61 -25.76 0.84
N LEU A 10 4.56 -26.64 1.18
CA LEU A 10 4.54 -28.04 0.82
C LEU A 10 4.10 -28.86 2.03
N ASP A 11 3.13 -29.74 1.84
CA ASP A 11 2.59 -30.59 2.89
C ASP A 11 3.43 -31.85 3.03
N THR A 12 4.11 -32.04 4.17
CA THR A 12 4.96 -33.20 4.39
C THR A 12 4.24 -34.34 5.12
N ALA A 13 2.99 -34.18 5.57
CA ALA A 13 2.28 -35.28 6.25
C ALA A 13 1.66 -36.30 5.30
N THR A 14 1.53 -35.97 4.02
CA THR A 14 0.93 -36.85 3.02
C THR A 14 1.95 -37.85 2.52
N LEU A 15 2.05 -39.00 3.20
CA LEU A 15 2.55 -40.26 2.62
C LEU A 15 1.47 -40.88 1.71
N GLU A 16 0.88 -40.10 0.80
CA GLU A 16 0.15 -40.70 -0.31
C GLU A 16 1.23 -41.20 -1.28
N SER A 17 1.24 -42.51 -1.56
CA SER A 17 2.21 -43.21 -2.40
C SER A 17 2.44 -42.60 -3.80
N ASP A 18 1.53 -41.72 -4.19
CA ASP A 18 1.31 -41.14 -5.51
C ASP A 18 1.47 -39.61 -5.51
N ARG A 19 1.81 -38.99 -4.38
CA ARG A 19 2.15 -37.56 -4.31
C ARG A 19 3.60 -37.33 -3.88
N ASP A 20 4.35 -36.68 -4.78
CA ASP A 20 5.69 -36.17 -4.51
C ASP A 20 5.62 -34.64 -4.32
N PRO A 21 5.92 -34.10 -3.12
CA PRO A 21 5.88 -32.66 -2.85
C PRO A 21 6.80 -31.84 -3.77
N VAL A 22 7.87 -32.45 -4.28
CA VAL A 22 8.80 -31.79 -5.20
C VAL A 22 8.17 -31.66 -6.58
N SER A 23 7.50 -32.71 -7.05
CA SER A 23 6.71 -32.66 -8.30
C SER A 23 5.55 -31.67 -8.20
N ASP A 24 4.86 -31.59 -7.06
CA ASP A 24 3.81 -30.59 -6.82
C ASP A 24 4.35 -29.16 -6.91
N LEU A 25 5.56 -28.91 -6.37
CA LEU A 25 6.24 -27.61 -6.50
C LEU A 25 6.51 -27.27 -7.97
N ASP A 26 6.99 -28.22 -8.76
CA ASP A 26 7.32 -28.02 -10.18
C ASP A 26 6.06 -27.71 -11.01
N ILE A 27 4.93 -28.35 -10.70
CA ILE A 27 3.62 -28.04 -11.32
C ILE A 27 3.20 -26.61 -10.97
N ILE A 28 3.26 -26.22 -9.69
CA ILE A 28 2.88 -24.87 -9.23
C ILE A 28 3.76 -23.79 -9.88
N GLU A 29 5.07 -24.01 -9.98
CA GLU A 29 5.97 -23.05 -10.63
C GLU A 29 5.69 -22.92 -12.14
N GLU A 30 5.33 -24.00 -12.82
CA GLU A 30 4.91 -23.95 -14.21
C GLU A 30 3.58 -23.17 -14.38
N GLU A 31 2.61 -23.37 -13.49
CA GLU A 31 1.36 -22.59 -13.48
C GLU A 31 1.63 -21.09 -13.25
N LEU A 32 2.51 -20.75 -12.30
CA LEU A 32 2.90 -19.37 -12.01
C LEU A 32 3.63 -18.72 -13.19
N ARG A 33 4.45 -19.50 -13.92
CA ARG A 33 5.13 -19.06 -15.14
C ARG A 33 4.15 -18.78 -16.27
N GLN A 34 3.10 -19.59 -16.41
CA GLN A 34 2.05 -19.38 -17.42
C GLN A 34 1.19 -18.15 -17.10
N TYR A 35 0.94 -17.88 -15.81
CA TYR A 35 0.21 -16.68 -15.38
C TYR A 35 0.98 -15.39 -15.68
N GLY A 36 2.29 -15.38 -15.39
CA GLY A 36 3.19 -14.27 -15.67
C GLY A 36 3.15 -13.11 -14.65
N GLY A 37 4.17 -12.26 -14.65
CA GLY A 37 4.30 -11.09 -13.76
C GLY A 37 4.82 -11.41 -12.34
N LEU A 38 5.18 -12.68 -12.11
CA LEU A 38 5.60 -13.22 -10.81
C LEU A 38 7.03 -13.76 -10.79
N GLU A 39 7.70 -13.76 -11.94
CA GLU A 39 8.96 -14.48 -12.18
C GLU A 39 10.10 -13.89 -11.34
N ASN A 40 10.13 -12.57 -11.20
CA ASN A 40 11.19 -11.86 -10.48
C ASN A 40 11.00 -11.84 -8.95
N ARG A 41 9.94 -12.48 -8.42
CA ARG A 41 9.69 -12.45 -6.98
C ARG A 41 10.50 -13.53 -6.28
N PRO A 42 11.21 -13.19 -5.18
CA PRO A 42 11.89 -14.19 -4.37
C PRO A 42 10.93 -15.30 -3.94
N ARG A 43 11.41 -16.55 -4.01
CA ARG A 43 10.71 -17.75 -3.56
C ARG A 43 11.28 -18.25 -2.24
N ILE A 44 10.40 -18.64 -1.33
CA ILE A 44 10.72 -19.39 -0.12
C ILE A 44 9.88 -20.67 -0.14
N VAL A 45 10.44 -21.77 0.37
CA VAL A 45 9.70 -23.01 0.58
C VAL A 45 9.49 -23.22 2.07
N ALA A 46 8.26 -23.55 2.46
CA ALA A 46 7.88 -23.92 3.81
C ALA A 46 7.37 -25.36 3.80
N LEU A 47 8.14 -26.27 4.38
CA LEU A 47 7.79 -27.68 4.59
C LEU A 47 6.90 -27.75 5.83
N ASN A 48 5.59 -27.89 5.62
CA ASN A 48 4.58 -27.84 6.67
C ASN A 48 4.22 -29.23 7.18
N LYS A 49 3.86 -29.29 8.47
CA LYS A 49 3.46 -30.49 9.25
C LYS A 49 4.61 -31.37 9.74
N VAL A 50 5.74 -30.76 10.09
CA VAL A 50 6.87 -31.44 10.76
C VAL A 50 6.60 -31.80 12.24
N ASP A 51 5.36 -31.68 12.71
CA ASP A 51 4.95 -32.10 14.05
C ASP A 51 4.72 -33.61 14.17
N ILE A 52 4.56 -34.31 13.05
CA ILE A 52 4.46 -35.77 13.02
C ILE A 52 5.77 -36.40 12.51
N PRO A 53 6.16 -37.60 12.98
CA PRO A 53 7.42 -38.26 12.58
C PRO A 53 7.56 -38.40 11.06
N ASP A 54 6.54 -38.94 10.40
CA ASP A 54 6.50 -39.11 8.95
C ASP A 54 6.75 -37.80 8.18
N GLY A 55 6.21 -36.70 8.70
CA GLY A 55 6.36 -35.37 8.11
C GLY A 55 7.73 -34.76 8.34
N GLN A 56 8.40 -35.09 9.44
CA GLN A 56 9.80 -34.72 9.67
C GLN A 56 10.72 -35.55 8.76
N ASP A 57 10.51 -36.86 8.66
CA ASP A 57 11.32 -37.75 7.81
C ASP A 57 11.25 -37.35 6.33
N LEU A 58 10.05 -37.02 5.83
CA LEU A 58 9.88 -36.53 4.46
C LEU A 58 10.52 -35.16 4.27
N ALA A 59 10.41 -34.26 5.25
CA ALA A 59 11.05 -32.95 5.18
C ALA A 59 12.57 -33.07 5.10
N ASP A 60 13.18 -33.93 5.92
CA ASP A 60 14.62 -34.19 5.94
C ASP A 60 15.11 -34.79 4.61
N MET A 61 14.26 -35.62 3.97
CA MET A 61 14.56 -36.23 2.67
C MET A 61 14.60 -35.22 1.52
N ILE A 62 13.62 -34.31 1.43
CA ILE A 62 13.46 -33.39 0.28
C ILE A 62 14.20 -32.05 0.46
N ARG A 63 14.51 -31.67 1.70
CA ARG A 63 15.20 -30.40 2.03
C ARG A 63 16.50 -30.20 1.24
N PRO A 64 17.42 -31.19 1.12
CA PRO A 64 18.65 -31.03 0.36
C PRO A 64 18.40 -30.73 -1.13
N ASP A 65 17.40 -31.37 -1.74
CA ASP A 65 17.08 -31.17 -3.15
C ASP A 65 16.54 -29.76 -3.41
N LEU A 66 15.69 -29.26 -2.50
CA LEU A 66 15.15 -27.90 -2.56
C LEU A 66 16.24 -26.84 -2.34
N GLU A 67 17.15 -27.07 -1.40
CA GLU A 67 18.30 -26.18 -1.15
C GLU A 67 19.29 -26.20 -2.34
N ALA A 68 19.50 -27.37 -2.97
CA ALA A 68 20.30 -27.49 -4.19
C ALA A 68 19.70 -26.73 -5.39
N ARG A 69 18.37 -26.62 -5.44
CA ARG A 69 17.64 -25.77 -6.41
C ARG A 69 17.72 -24.27 -6.07
N GLY A 70 18.35 -23.89 -4.96
CA GLY A 70 18.56 -22.50 -4.54
C GLY A 70 17.41 -21.91 -3.72
N TYR A 71 16.45 -22.72 -3.28
CA TYR A 71 15.38 -22.26 -2.40
C TYR A 71 15.87 -22.12 -0.97
N GLN A 72 15.36 -21.09 -0.28
CA GLN A 72 15.47 -21.01 1.18
C GLN A 72 14.32 -21.83 1.78
N VAL A 73 14.66 -22.88 2.53
CA VAL A 73 13.70 -23.87 3.04
C VAL A 73 13.52 -23.72 4.55
N PHE A 74 12.26 -23.72 5.00
CA PHE A 74 11.89 -23.71 6.42
C PHE A 74 10.98 -24.88 6.74
N GLU A 75 11.32 -25.60 7.80
CA GLU A 75 10.43 -26.59 8.40
C GLU A 75 9.49 -25.90 9.37
N VAL A 76 8.18 -26.09 9.18
CA VAL A 76 7.15 -25.45 9.98
C VAL A 76 6.07 -26.43 10.40
N SER A 77 5.46 -26.16 11.55
CA SER A 77 4.19 -26.76 11.91
C SER A 77 3.25 -25.63 12.31
N ALA A 78 2.19 -25.45 11.51
CA ALA A 78 1.15 -24.48 11.81
C ALA A 78 0.41 -24.82 13.13
N ILE A 79 0.25 -26.11 13.44
CA ILE A 79 -0.46 -26.58 14.63
C ILE A 79 0.42 -26.46 15.87
N ALA A 80 1.68 -26.91 15.80
CA ALA A 80 2.61 -26.85 16.92
C ALA A 80 3.29 -25.47 17.06
N HIS A 81 3.00 -24.53 16.15
CA HIS A 81 3.67 -23.22 16.05
C HIS A 81 5.20 -23.29 15.97
N LYS A 82 5.75 -24.40 15.45
CA LYS A 82 7.19 -24.62 15.26
C LYS A 82 7.65 -23.98 13.95
N GLY A 83 8.82 -23.33 13.95
CA GLY A 83 9.46 -22.78 12.74
C GLY A 83 8.81 -21.53 12.15
N LEU A 84 7.61 -21.13 12.62
CA LEU A 84 6.88 -19.98 12.10
C LEU A 84 7.59 -18.65 12.38
N LYS A 85 8.34 -18.57 13.48
CA LYS A 85 9.05 -17.35 13.88
C LYS A 85 10.24 -17.10 12.94
N GLU A 86 11.00 -18.14 12.65
CA GLU A 86 12.12 -18.15 11.73
C GLU A 86 11.67 -17.80 10.32
N LEU A 87 10.58 -18.44 9.85
CA LEU A 87 9.94 -18.10 8.58
C LEU A 87 9.50 -16.63 8.52
N SER A 88 8.88 -16.12 9.59
CA SER A 88 8.43 -14.73 9.66
C SER A 88 9.59 -13.74 9.59
N PHE A 89 10.71 -14.02 10.27
CA PHE A 89 11.90 -13.17 10.20
C PHE A 89 12.55 -13.19 8.81
N ALA A 90 12.61 -14.36 8.17
CA ALA A 90 13.10 -14.46 6.81
C ALA A 90 12.26 -13.64 5.83
N LEU A 91 10.93 -13.73 5.93
CA LEU A 91 10.00 -12.93 5.13
C LEU A 91 10.15 -11.43 5.41
N ALA A 92 10.26 -11.04 6.67
CA ALA A 92 10.49 -9.66 7.07
C ALA A 92 11.78 -9.10 6.45
N GLY A 93 12.86 -9.89 6.43
CA GLY A 93 14.13 -9.51 5.81
C GLY A 93 14.00 -9.27 4.30
N ILE A 94 13.31 -10.17 3.57
CA ILE A 94 13.08 -10.00 2.13
C ILE A 94 12.22 -8.77 1.85
N ILE A 95 11.14 -8.59 2.60
CA ILE A 95 10.24 -7.44 2.45
C ILE A 95 10.96 -6.13 2.76
N ALA A 96 11.79 -6.08 3.80
CA ALA A 96 12.58 -4.91 4.15
C ALA A 96 13.53 -4.53 3.02
N LYS A 97 14.25 -5.51 2.44
CA LYS A 97 15.11 -5.30 1.27
C LYS A 97 14.30 -4.77 0.08
N ALA A 98 13.18 -5.41 -0.25
CA ALA A 98 12.33 -4.99 -1.36
C ALA A 98 11.77 -3.56 -1.18
N ARG A 99 11.43 -3.16 0.05
CA ARG A 99 10.99 -1.79 0.36
C ARG A 99 12.12 -0.78 0.28
N ALA A 100 13.33 -1.13 0.70
CA ALA A 100 14.48 -0.25 0.64
C ALA A 100 14.91 0.06 -0.82
N THR A 101 14.75 -0.90 -1.73
CA THR A 101 15.08 -0.73 -3.15
C THR A 101 14.02 0.06 -3.92
N LYS A 102 12.78 0.16 -3.40
CA LYS A 102 11.74 0.94 -4.06
C LYS A 102 12.02 2.44 -3.90
N PRO A 103 11.96 3.24 -4.98
CA PRO A 103 12.01 4.68 -4.87
C PRO A 103 10.91 5.15 -3.93
N LYS A 104 11.26 5.96 -2.94
CA LYS A 104 10.29 6.56 -2.04
C LYS A 104 9.46 7.53 -2.88
N GLU A 105 8.25 7.14 -3.26
CA GLU A 105 7.30 8.08 -3.87
C GLU A 105 7.15 9.25 -2.90
N GLU A 106 7.62 10.42 -3.31
CA GLU A 106 7.40 11.63 -2.54
C GLU A 106 5.89 11.80 -2.47
N ALA A 107 5.34 11.69 -1.25
CA ALA A 107 3.95 11.96 -1.02
C ALA A 107 3.68 13.41 -1.47
N THR A 108 3.09 13.58 -2.65
CA THR A 108 2.67 14.88 -3.13
C THR A 108 1.59 15.34 -2.16
N ARG A 109 2.00 16.17 -1.20
CA ARG A 109 1.08 16.84 -0.29
C ARG A 109 0.12 17.61 -1.19
N ILE A 110 -1.14 17.22 -1.24
CA ILE A 110 -2.16 17.97 -1.97
C ILE A 110 -2.35 19.28 -1.19
N VAL A 111 -1.62 20.32 -1.59
CA VAL A 111 -1.80 21.66 -1.05
C VAL A 111 -3.01 22.26 -1.76
N ILE A 112 -4.18 22.17 -1.13
CA ILE A 112 -5.36 22.91 -1.58
C ILE A 112 -5.08 24.39 -1.28
N ARG A 113 -4.72 25.16 -2.31
CA ARG A 113 -4.71 26.63 -2.23
C ARG A 113 -6.03 27.14 -2.80
N PRO A 114 -7.00 27.54 -1.97
CA PRO A 114 -8.19 28.20 -2.49
C PRO A 114 -7.74 29.48 -3.21
N LYS A 115 -8.10 29.62 -4.49
CA LYS A 115 -8.02 30.92 -5.17
C LYS A 115 -9.05 31.82 -4.52
N ALA A 116 -8.65 33.01 -4.07
CA ALA A 116 -9.60 34.04 -3.69
C ALA A 116 -10.56 34.26 -4.86
N VAL A 117 -11.86 34.07 -4.61
CA VAL A 117 -12.91 34.33 -5.60
C VAL A 117 -13.25 35.81 -5.46
N ASP A 118 -13.09 36.55 -6.56
CA ASP A 118 -13.48 37.95 -6.77
C ASP A 118 -12.91 38.98 -5.80
N ASP A 119 -11.65 39.37 -6.04
CA ASP A 119 -11.05 40.59 -5.49
C ASP A 119 -10.98 41.70 -6.56
N ALA A 120 -12.06 41.86 -7.35
CA ALA A 120 -12.14 42.85 -8.44
C ALA A 120 -12.11 44.33 -7.96
N GLY A 121 -11.92 44.57 -6.65
CA GLY A 121 -11.81 45.90 -6.05
C GLY A 121 -13.08 46.74 -6.24
N PHE A 122 -12.90 48.06 -6.18
CA PHE A 122 -13.92 49.06 -6.50
C PHE A 122 -13.25 50.29 -7.13
N THR A 123 -14.02 51.07 -7.87
CA THR A 123 -13.57 52.34 -8.46
C THR A 123 -14.32 53.51 -7.84
N VAL A 124 -13.62 54.62 -7.62
CA VAL A 124 -14.20 55.88 -7.15
C VAL A 124 -14.02 56.94 -8.23
N ALA A 125 -15.11 57.57 -8.65
CA ALA A 125 -15.10 58.71 -9.57
C ALA A 125 -15.73 59.92 -8.88
N VAL A 126 -15.24 61.11 -9.18
CA VAL A 126 -15.81 62.37 -8.70
C VAL A 126 -16.60 63.00 -9.83
N ASP A 127 -17.86 63.35 -9.55
CA ASP A 127 -18.73 64.05 -10.49
C ASP A 127 -18.44 65.57 -10.49
N ASP A 128 -18.92 66.29 -11.50
CA ASP A 128 -18.65 67.73 -11.68
C ASP A 128 -19.21 68.61 -10.53
N GLU A 129 -20.12 68.07 -9.73
CA GLU A 129 -20.70 68.69 -8.53
C GLU A 129 -19.97 68.33 -7.22
N GLY A 130 -18.83 67.62 -7.30
CA GLY A 130 -18.02 67.23 -6.14
C GLY A 130 -18.52 65.98 -5.40
N ILE A 131 -19.42 65.22 -6.01
CA ILE A 131 -19.99 63.98 -5.43
C ILE A 131 -19.09 62.79 -5.76
N TYR A 132 -18.71 62.00 -4.75
CA TYR A 132 -17.93 60.78 -4.92
C TYR A 132 -18.86 59.59 -5.21
N ARG A 133 -18.66 58.94 -6.37
CA ARG A 133 -19.40 57.76 -6.79
C ARG A 133 -18.52 56.52 -6.73
N VAL A 134 -18.83 55.61 -5.81
CA VAL A 134 -18.13 54.32 -5.63
C VAL A 134 -18.88 53.22 -6.38
N ARG A 135 -18.19 52.46 -7.23
CA ARG A 135 -18.76 51.33 -7.99
C ARG A 135 -17.94 50.06 -7.80
N GLY A 136 -18.62 48.94 -7.56
CA GLY A 136 -18.01 47.61 -7.43
C GLY A 136 -18.98 46.62 -6.79
N GLU A 137 -18.88 45.34 -7.15
CA GLU A 137 -19.79 44.30 -6.62
C GLU A 137 -19.73 44.19 -5.10
N LYS A 138 -18.56 44.40 -4.50
CA LYS A 138 -18.36 44.30 -3.05
C LYS A 138 -19.02 45.46 -2.28
N PRO A 139 -18.78 46.75 -2.60
CA PRO A 139 -19.55 47.86 -2.02
C PRO A 139 -21.06 47.74 -2.26
N GLU A 140 -21.51 47.35 -3.46
CA GLU A 140 -22.94 47.19 -3.73
C GLU A 140 -23.57 46.09 -2.87
N ARG A 141 -22.86 44.97 -2.69
CA ARG A 141 -23.31 43.87 -1.83
C ARG A 141 -23.38 44.29 -0.37
N TRP A 142 -22.39 45.00 0.14
CA TRP A 142 -22.39 45.51 1.51
C TRP A 142 -23.59 46.43 1.75
N VAL A 143 -23.80 47.41 0.87
CA VAL A 143 -24.97 48.31 0.96
C VAL A 143 -26.28 47.52 0.93
N ARG A 144 -26.41 46.49 0.08
CA ARG A 144 -27.65 45.67 0.05
C ARG A 144 -27.84 44.80 1.28
N GLN A 145 -26.77 44.44 1.99
CA GLN A 145 -26.81 43.56 3.16
C GLN A 145 -26.91 44.34 4.48
N THR A 146 -26.63 45.64 4.48
CA THR A 146 -26.72 46.50 5.66
C THR A 146 -28.12 47.07 5.82
N ASP A 147 -28.68 46.96 7.03
CA ASP A 147 -29.88 47.67 7.42
C ASP A 147 -29.54 49.09 7.89
N PHE A 148 -29.85 50.09 7.06
CA PHE A 148 -29.54 51.50 7.32
C PHE A 148 -30.42 52.15 8.40
N ASN A 149 -31.45 51.46 8.91
CA ASN A 149 -32.23 51.95 10.03
C ASN A 149 -31.61 51.56 11.39
N ASN A 150 -30.51 50.79 11.38
CA ASN A 150 -29.77 50.42 12.57
C ASN A 150 -28.39 51.09 12.56
N ASP A 151 -28.22 52.12 13.39
CA ASP A 151 -26.96 52.87 13.52
C ASP A 151 -25.75 51.97 13.85
N GLU A 152 -25.96 50.87 14.58
CA GLU A 152 -24.90 49.89 14.86
C GLU A 152 -24.48 49.14 13.59
N ALA A 153 -25.43 48.74 12.74
CA ALA A 153 -25.15 48.08 11.47
C ALA A 153 -24.45 49.01 10.45
N VAL A 154 -24.75 50.32 10.51
CA VAL A 154 -24.05 51.34 9.73
C VAL A 154 -22.60 51.51 10.20
N GLY A 155 -22.33 51.35 11.50
CA GLY A 155 -20.97 51.48 12.06
C GLY A 155 -19.99 50.37 11.68
N TYR A 156 -20.49 49.21 11.20
CA TYR A 156 -19.68 48.08 10.74
C TYR A 156 -19.48 48.02 9.21
N LEU A 157 -20.03 49.00 8.47
CA LEU A 157 -19.87 49.19 7.03
C LEU A 157 -18.60 50.01 6.71
#